data_AF-A0A7K5MS71-F1
#
_entry.id   AF-A0A7K5MS71-F1
#
_cell.length_a   1.000
_cell.length_b   1.000
_cell.length_c   1.000
_cell.angle_alpha   90.00
_cell.angle_beta   90.00
_cell.angle_gamma   90.00
#
_symmetry.space_group_name_H-M   'P 1'
#
loop_
_entity.id
_entity.type
_entity.pdbx_description
1 polymer ?
#
loop_
_entity_poly.entity_id
_entity_poly.type
_entity_poly.pdbx_seq_one_letter_code
_entity_poly.pdbx_strand_id
1 'polypeptide(L)'
;GGSCAWVLGGGGSWAWVLGGGGSWAWVLGGGGSWAWVLGGGGSWAWVLGGGGSWAWVLGGGGSWAWVLGGGGSWAWVLGGGGSWAWVLGGGGSWAWVLGGGGSWAWVLGGGGSWAWVLGGGGSWAWVLGGGGSWAWVLGGGGSWAWVLGGGGSWAWVLGGGGSWAWVLGGGGSWAWVLGGGGSWAWVLGGGGSWAWVL
;
A
#
# COMPACT_ATOMS: atom_id res chain seq x y z
N GLY A 1 8.65 24.65 -11.97
CA GLY A 1 9.67 24.42 -10.93
C GLY A 1 9.44 23.06 -10.32
N GLY A 2 10.45 22.18 -10.34
CA GLY A 2 10.43 20.90 -9.63
C GLY A 2 11.60 20.84 -8.66
N SER A 3 11.49 20.02 -7.62
CA SER A 3 12.50 19.83 -6.59
C SER A 3 12.99 18.39 -6.58
N CYS A 4 14.30 18.20 -6.59
CA CYS A 4 14.94 16.89 -6.48
C CYS A 4 15.81 16.88 -5.22
N ALA A 5 15.69 15.84 -4.39
CA ALA A 5 16.49 15.68 -3.19
C ALA A 5 17.03 14.25 -3.07
N TRP A 6 18.28 14.17 -2.61
CA TRP A 6 18.99 12.93 -2.33
C TRP A 6 19.52 13.00 -0.90
N VAL A 7 19.12 12.06 -0.05
CA VAL A 7 19.53 11.97 1.35
C VAL A 7 20.14 10.60 1.61
N LEU A 8 21.36 10.60 2.12
CA LEU A 8 22.15 9.41 2.44
C LEU A 8 22.61 9.49 3.89
N GLY A 9 22.33 8.46 4.69
CA GLY A 9 22.73 8.39 6.09
C GLY A 9 23.15 6.97 6.51
N GLY A 10 24.27 6.83 7.22
CA GLY A 10 24.77 5.53 7.67
C GLY A 10 24.00 4.96 8.88
N GLY A 11 23.57 5.83 9.81
CA GLY A 11 22.78 5.45 10.98
C GLY A 11 21.29 5.59 10.75
N GLY A 12 20.77 6.81 10.79
CA GLY A 12 19.38 7.13 10.44
C GLY A 12 19.29 8.34 9.52
N SER A 13 18.29 8.35 8.65
CA SER A 13 18.10 9.38 7.61
C SER A 13 16.75 10.06 7.78
N TRP A 14 16.75 11.39 7.77
CA TRP A 14 15.53 12.20 7.77
C TRP A 14 15.54 13.10 6.55
N ALA A 15 14.48 13.06 5.77
CA ALA A 15 14.35 13.86 4.56
C ALA A 15 12.99 14.57 4.52
N TRP A 16 13.03 15.86 4.21
CA TRP A 16 11.85 16.68 3.95
C TRP A 16 12.04 17.32 2.59
N VAL A 17 11.15 17.00 1.65
CA VAL A 17 11.21 17.46 0.26
C VAL A 17 9.91 18.16 -0.06
N LEU A 18 10.00 19.45 -0.39
CA LEU A 18 8.86 20.28 -0.76
C LEU A 18 9.07 20.85 -2.16
N GLY A 19 8.10 20.64 -3.04
CA GLY A 19 8.09 21.18 -4.39
C GLY A 19 6.75 21.79 -4.74
N GLY A 20 6.76 23.02 -5.26
CA GLY A 20 5.54 23.65 -5.78
C GLY A 20 5.01 22.99 -7.05
N GLY A 21 5.90 22.36 -7.84
CA GLY A 21 5.53 21.51 -8.99
C GLY A 21 5.79 20.04 -8.70
N GLY A 22 6.57 19.37 -9.56
CA GLY A 22 6.95 17.97 -9.35
C GLY A 22 8.04 17.79 -8.29
N SER A 23 7.91 16.81 -7.40
CA SER A 23 8.89 16.48 -6.35
C SER A 23 9.47 15.08 -6.55
N TRP A 24 10.80 14.97 -6.47
CA TRP A 24 11.52 13.70 -6.53
C TRP A 24 12.42 13.57 -5.30
N ALA A 25 12.29 12.46 -4.58
CA ALA A 25 13.05 12.21 -3.37
C ALA A 25 13.65 10.81 -3.36
N TRP A 26 14.93 10.74 -3.04
CA TRP A 26 15.66 9.49 -2.78
C TRP A 26 16.25 9.55 -1.38
N VAL A 27 15.86 8.63 -0.52
CA VAL A 27 16.24 8.59 0.90
C VAL A 27 16.79 7.20 1.21
N LEU A 28 18.09 7.14 1.53
CA LEU A 28 18.78 5.92 1.92
C LEU A 28 19.29 6.05 3.36
N GLY A 29 18.95 5.07 4.20
CA GLY A 29 19.41 4.95 5.59
C GLY A 29 19.93 3.55 5.88
N GLY A 30 21.16 3.44 6.40
CA GLY A 30 21.74 2.16 6.80
C GLY A 30 20.99 1.50 7.95
N GLY A 31 20.48 2.29 8.89
CA GLY A 31 19.51 1.89 9.91
C GLY A 31 18.10 2.35 9.53
N GLY A 32 17.56 3.36 10.20
CA GLY A 32 16.18 3.84 9.97
C GLY A 32 16.08 4.96 8.94
N SER A 33 15.02 4.96 8.12
CA SER A 33 14.75 6.03 7.14
C SER A 33 13.38 6.65 7.36
N TRP A 34 13.33 7.98 7.40
CA TRP A 34 12.12 8.79 7.50
C TRP A 34 12.08 9.80 6.37
N ALA A 35 11.02 9.77 5.57
CA ALA A 35 10.86 10.64 4.42
C ALA A 35 9.49 11.29 4.39
N TRP A 36 9.48 12.60 4.21
CA TRP A 36 8.30 13.40 3.94
C TRP A 36 8.47 14.10 2.60
N VAL A 37 7.61 13.78 1.64
CA VAL A 37 7.67 14.27 0.26
C VAL A 37 6.35 14.91 -0.10
N LEU A 38 6.37 16.21 -0.35
CA LEU A 38 5.22 17.00 -0.75
C LEU A 38 5.47 17.65 -2.11
N GLY A 39 4.55 17.43 -3.05
CA GLY A 39 4.55 18.01 -4.39
C GLY A 39 3.19 18.61 -4.71
N GLY A 40 3.16 19.88 -5.12
CA GLY A 40 1.92 20.52 -5.59
C GLY A 40 1.40 19.90 -6.89
N GLY A 41 2.32 19.43 -7.74
CA GLY A 41 2.03 18.59 -8.90
C GLY A 41 2.14 17.10 -8.56
N GLY A 42 3.08 16.41 -9.19
CA GLY A 42 3.35 14.99 -8.89
C GLY A 42 4.46 14.78 -7.86
N SER A 43 4.39 13.69 -7.10
CA SER A 43 5.39 13.31 -6.11
C SER A 43 5.92 11.90 -6.38
N TRP A 44 7.24 11.76 -6.37
CA TRP A 44 7.96 10.49 -6.53
C TRP A 44 8.94 10.33 -5.36
N ALA A 45 8.80 9.23 -4.63
CA ALA A 45 9.62 8.95 -3.47
C ALA A 45 10.17 7.52 -3.50
N TRP A 46 11.47 7.41 -3.28
CA TRP A 46 12.18 6.16 -3.04
C TRP A 46 12.81 6.22 -1.65
N VAL A 47 12.38 5.32 -0.76
CA VAL A 47 12.80 5.30 0.64
C VAL A 47 13.28 3.91 0.98
N LEU A 48 14.57 3.81 1.32
CA LEU A 48 15.23 2.56 1.69
C LEU A 48 15.86 2.70 3.08
N GLY A 49 15.54 1.77 3.97
CA GLY A 49 16.06 1.68 5.33
C GLY A 49 16.53 0.25 5.61
N GLY A 50 17.79 0.07 6.03
CA GLY A 50 18.30 -1.26 6.39
C GLY A 50 17.64 -1.84 7.64
N GLY A 51 17.24 -0.97 8.57
CA GLY A 51 16.33 -1.24 9.68
C GLY A 51 14.88 -0.96 9.26
N GLY A 52 14.28 0.11 9.78
CA GLY A 52 12.88 0.48 9.47
C GLY A 52 12.76 1.62 8.45
N SER A 53 11.67 1.65 7.69
CA SER A 53 11.36 2.73 6.75
C SER A 53 9.99 3.33 7.01
N TRP A 54 9.93 4.65 7.02
CA TRP A 54 8.72 5.45 7.17
C TRP A 54 8.66 6.48 6.07
N ALA A 55 7.59 6.46 5.28
CA ALA A 55 7.42 7.37 4.17
C ALA A 55 6.03 7.99 4.17
N TRP A 56 5.98 9.32 4.02
CA TRP A 56 4.80 10.10 3.78
C TRP A 56 4.96 10.82 2.44
N VAL A 57 4.12 10.50 1.47
CA VAL A 57 4.20 10.99 0.10
C VAL A 57 2.86 11.60 -0.29
N LEU A 58 2.85 12.90 -0.53
CA LEU A 58 1.67 13.67 -0.90
C LEU A 58 1.92 14.39 -2.23
N GLY A 59 1.02 14.18 -3.18
CA GLY A 59 1.02 14.79 -4.51
C GLY A 59 -0.35 15.37 -4.83
N GLY A 60 -0.43 16.65 -5.19
CA GLY A 60 -1.70 17.29 -5.60
C GLY A 60 -2.27 16.68 -6.89
N GLY A 61 -1.37 16.27 -7.80
CA GLY A 61 -1.65 15.43 -8.95
C GLY A 61 -1.46 13.95 -8.62
N GLY A 62 -0.36 13.33 -9.08
CA GLY A 62 -0.08 11.91 -8.83
C GLY A 62 0.96 11.67 -7.74
N SER A 63 0.89 10.52 -7.07
CA SER A 63 1.90 10.08 -6.09
C SER A 63 2.42 8.69 -6.42
N TRP A 64 3.74 8.54 -6.38
CA TRP A 64 4.46 7.29 -6.58
C TRP A 64 5.43 7.10 -5.44
N ALA A 65 5.32 5.98 -4.74
CA ALA A 65 6.14 5.67 -3.59
C ALA A 65 6.68 4.25 -3.66
N TRP A 66 7.98 4.11 -3.45
CA TRP A 66 8.67 2.85 -3.23
C TRP A 66 9.32 2.90 -1.85
N VAL A 67 8.89 2.02 -0.95
CA VAL A 67 9.29 2.00 0.45
C VAL A 67 9.78 0.61 0.81
N LEU A 68 11.06 0.50 1.14
CA LEU A 68 11.71 -0.76 1.48
C LEU A 68 12.39 -0.65 2.85
N GLY A 69 12.09 -1.58 3.74
CA GLY A 69 12.63 -1.68 5.09
C GLY A 69 13.10 -3.11 5.37
N GLY A 70 14.36 -3.29 5.79
CA GLY A 70 14.87 -4.63 6.15
C GLY A 70 14.17 -5.22 7.38
N GLY A 71 13.82 -4.36 8.33
CA GLY A 71 12.89 -4.59 9.44
C GLY A 71 11.45 -4.25 9.01
N GLY A 72 10.88 -3.17 9.54
CA GLY A 72 9.49 -2.78 9.23
C GLY A 72 9.38 -1.67 8.18
N SER A 73 8.26 -1.65 7.45
CA SER A 73 7.93 -0.57 6.51
C SER A 73 6.56 0.05 6.78
N TRP A 74 6.52 1.37 6.80
CA TRP A 74 5.31 2.17 6.97
C TRP A 74 5.23 3.20 5.84
N ALA A 75 4.14 3.18 5.08
CA ALA A 75 3.95 4.06 3.95
C ALA A 75 2.56 4.70 3.97
N TRP A 76 2.53 6.01 3.84
CA TRP A 76 1.32 6.81 3.61
C TRP A 76 1.47 7.53 2.28
N VAL A 77 0.61 7.19 1.32
CA VAL A 77 0.69 7.69 -0.05
C VAL A 77 -0.64 8.29 -0.44
N LEU A 78 -0.66 9.60 -0.69
CA LEU A 78 -1.85 10.35 -1.06
C LEU A 78 -1.62 11.10 -2.37
N GLY A 79 -2.51 10.89 -3.34
CA GLY A 79 -2.49 11.51 -4.65
C GLY A 79 -3.87 12.07 -5.01
N GLY A 80 -3.97 13.36 -5.31
CA GLY A 80 -5.25 13.98 -5.68
C GLY A 80 -5.85 13.41 -6.99
N GLY A 81 -4.99 13.05 -7.93
CA GLY A 81 -5.29 12.35 -9.18
C GLY A 81 -5.12 10.83 -9.06
N GLY A 82 -3.95 10.33 -8.68
CA GLY A 82 -3.76 8.89 -8.54
C GLY A 82 -2.54 8.51 -7.70
N SER A 83 -2.56 7.31 -7.14
CA SER A 83 -1.56 6.83 -6.19
C SER A 83 -1.04 5.44 -6.56
N TRP A 84 0.28 5.31 -6.53
CA TRP A 84 1.00 4.06 -6.74
C TRP A 84 1.97 3.85 -5.59
N ALA A 85 1.82 2.73 -4.90
CA ALA A 85 2.64 2.40 -3.74
C ALA A 85 3.17 0.98 -3.83
N TRP A 86 4.48 0.84 -3.63
CA TRP A 86 5.17 -0.43 -3.43
C TRP A 86 5.83 -0.40 -2.06
N VAL A 87 5.41 -1.30 -1.17
CA VAL A 87 5.82 -1.32 0.23
C VAL A 87 6.30 -2.71 0.58
N LEU A 88 7.56 -2.82 0.96
CA LEU A 88 8.21 -4.08 1.33
C LEU A 88 8.89 -3.95 2.69
N GLY A 89 8.59 -4.85 3.61
CA GLY A 89 9.13 -4.91 4.96
C GLY A 89 9.49 -6.34 5.35
N GLY A 90 10.73 -6.58 5.78
CA GLY A 90 11.18 -7.92 6.20
C GLY A 90 10.46 -8.43 7.46
N GLY A 91 10.33 -7.59 8.48
CA GLY A 91 9.59 -7.83 9.73
C GLY A 91 8.09 -7.50 9.67
N GLY A 92 7.66 -6.68 8.71
CA GLY A 92 6.25 -6.39 8.46
C GLY A 92 6.02 -5.09 7.70
N SER A 93 4.83 -4.93 7.12
CA SER A 93 4.48 -3.82 6.25
C SER A 93 3.12 -3.23 6.58
N TRP A 94 3.07 -1.90 6.60
CA TRP A 94 1.86 -1.10 6.79
C TRP A 94 1.78 -0.07 5.66
N ALA A 95 0.69 -0.10 4.91
CA ALA A 95 0.49 0.78 3.78
C ALA A 95 -0.90 1.40 3.80
N TRP A 96 -0.95 2.71 3.67
CA TRP A 96 -2.15 3.50 3.45
C TRP A 96 -2.01 4.23 2.13
N VAL A 97 -2.88 3.91 1.17
CA VAL A 97 -2.81 4.40 -0.20
C VAL A 97 -4.15 5.00 -0.58
N LEU A 98 -4.18 6.30 -0.83
CA LEU A 98 -5.37 7.04 -1.20
C LEU A 98 -5.14 7.81 -2.51
N GLY A 99 -6.03 7.59 -3.48
CA GLY A 99 -5.98 8.20 -4.80
C GLY A 99 -7.34 8.75 -5.18
N GLY A 100 -7.44 10.05 -5.50
CA GLY A 100 -8.72 10.67 -5.85
C GLY A 100 -9.32 10.11 -7.15
N GLY A 101 -8.50 9.78 -8.13
CA GLY A 101 -8.89 9.07 -9.36
C GLY A 101 -8.65 7.56 -9.28
N GLY A 102 -7.47 7.09 -8.85
CA GLY A 102 -7.24 5.65 -8.68
C GLY A 102 -6.03 5.30 -7.82
N SER A 103 -6.03 4.08 -7.29
CA SER A 103 -5.03 3.59 -6.34
C SER A 103 -4.51 2.22 -6.70
N TRP A 104 -3.20 2.08 -6.69
CA TRP A 104 -2.47 0.84 -6.93
C TRP A 104 -1.51 0.61 -5.77
N ALA A 105 -1.66 -0.52 -5.09
CA ALA A 105 -0.86 -0.85 -3.92
C ALA A 105 -0.34 -2.28 -4.00
N TRP A 106 0.96 -2.42 -3.80
CA TRP A 106 1.66 -3.69 -3.61
C TRP A 106 2.31 -3.66 -2.24
N VAL A 107 1.88 -4.57 -1.35
CA VAL A 107 2.29 -4.60 0.05
C VAL A 107 2.78 -5.99 0.39
N LEU A 108 4.05 -6.12 0.72
CA LEU A 108 4.70 -7.38 1.04
C LEU A 108 5.37 -7.28 2.41
N GLY A 109 5.06 -8.21 3.31
CA GLY A 109 5.55 -8.26 4.67
C GLY A 109 6.03 -9.66 5.03
N GLY A 110 7.30 -9.83 5.39
CA GLY A 110 7.81 -11.14 5.79
C GLY A 110 7.17 -11.64 7.08
N GLY A 111 6.98 -10.75 8.07
CA GLY A 111 6.22 -11.03 9.29
C GLY A 111 4.71 -10.90 9.11
N GLY A 112 4.21 -9.73 8.71
CA GLY A 112 2.78 -9.52 8.44
C GLY A 112 2.52 -8.25 7.63
N SER A 113 1.35 -8.16 7.02
CA SER A 113 0.99 -7.06 6.11
C SER A 113 -0.36 -6.46 6.42
N TRP A 114 -0.40 -5.13 6.46
CA TRP A 114 -1.60 -4.33 6.64
C TRP A 114 -1.69 -3.32 5.50
N ALA A 115 -2.76 -3.39 4.72
CA ALA A 115 -2.97 -2.53 3.57
C ALA A 115 -4.37 -1.90 3.60
N TRP A 116 -4.41 -0.59 3.47
CA TRP A 116 -5.62 0.19 3.26
C TRP A 116 -5.48 0.92 1.93
N VAL A 117 -6.36 0.60 0.98
CA VAL A 117 -6.30 1.10 -0.39
C VAL A 117 -7.64 1.68 -0.77
N LEU A 118 -7.67 2.99 -1.00
CA LEU A 118 -8.87 3.74 -1.36
C LEU A 118 -8.65 4.49 -2.67
N GLY A 119 -9.52 4.27 -3.64
CA GLY A 119 -9.49 4.89 -4.97
C GLY A 119 -10.84 5.46 -5.31
N GLY A 120 -10.93 6.77 -5.59
CA GLY A 120 -12.20 7.40 -5.94
C GLY A 120 -12.80 6.87 -7.25
N GLY A 121 -11.95 6.49 -8.22
CA GLY A 121 -12.35 5.80 -9.44
C GLY A 121 -12.08 4.29 -9.40
N GLY A 122 -10.85 3.84 -9.14
CA GLY A 122 -10.54 2.40 -9.09
C GLY A 122 -9.44 2.03 -8.12
N SER A 123 -9.50 0.82 -7.56
CA SER A 123 -8.53 0.33 -6.58
C SER A 123 -7.99 -1.06 -6.93
N TRP A 124 -6.67 -1.17 -6.91
CA TRP A 124 -5.93 -2.41 -7.13
C TRP A 124 -4.99 -2.63 -5.96
N ALA A 125 -5.15 -3.76 -5.27
CA ALA A 125 -4.38 -4.10 -4.09
C ALA A 125 -3.86 -5.53 -4.16
N TRP A 126 -2.55 -5.67 -3.97
CA TRP A 126 -1.88 -6.95 -3.77
C TRP A 126 -1.22 -6.93 -2.40
N VAL A 127 -1.63 -7.84 -1.53
CA VAL A 127 -1.21 -7.89 -0.13
C VAL A 127 -0.73 -9.28 0.21
N LEU A 128 0.55 -9.40 0.53
CA LEU A 128 1.19 -10.67 0.89
C LEU A 128 1.87 -10.55 2.24
N GLY A 129 1.55 -11.47 3.16
CA GLY A 129 2.05 -11.49 4.53
C GLY A 129 2.47 -12.90 4.93
N GLY A 130 3.69 -13.09 5.42
CA GLY A 130 4.20 -14.40 5.83
C GLY A 130 3.47 -14.98 7.05
N GLY A 131 3.29 -14.18 8.11
CA GLY A 131 2.58 -14.55 9.34
C GLY A 131 1.11 -14.15 9.36
N GLY A 132 0.68 -13.18 8.54
CA GLY A 132 -0.73 -12.82 8.35
C GLY A 132 -0.94 -11.56 7.51
N SER A 133 -2.12 -11.43 6.91
CA SER A 133 -2.46 -10.36 5.97
C SER A 133 -3.82 -9.74 6.27
N TRP A 134 -3.86 -8.41 6.29
CA TRP A 134 -5.06 -7.59 6.46
C TRP A 134 -5.15 -6.60 5.31
N ALA A 135 -6.23 -6.67 4.56
CA ALA A 135 -6.44 -5.83 3.39
C ALA A 135 -7.85 -5.21 3.43
N TRP A 136 -7.87 -3.89 3.28
CA TRP A 136 -9.09 -3.11 3.08
C TRP A 136 -8.96 -2.38 1.76
N VAL A 137 -9.85 -2.69 0.81
CA VAL A 137 -9.78 -2.20 -0.56
C VAL A 137 -11.14 -1.61 -0.92
N LEU A 138 -11.17 -0.31 -1.16
CA LEU A 138 -12.38 0.42 -1.53
C LEU A 138 -12.14 1.18 -2.84
N GLY A 139 -13.01 0.95 -3.83
CA GLY A 139 -12.98 1.59 -5.14
C GLY A 139 -14.36 2.18 -5.45
N GLY A 140 -14.43 3.47 -5.80
CA GLY A 140 -15.71 4.11 -6.16
C GLY A 140 -16.30 3.57 -7.48
N GLY A 141 -15.44 3.24 -8.44
CA GLY A 141 -15.73 2.40 -9.59
C GLY A 141 -15.35 0.95 -9.28
N GLY A 142 -14.26 0.42 -9.84
CA GLY A 142 -13.89 -1.00 -9.67
C GLY A 142 -12.88 -1.29 -8.55
N SER A 143 -12.97 -2.49 -7.96
CA SER A 143 -12.04 -2.95 -6.91
C SER A 143 -11.46 -4.32 -7.23
N TRP A 144 -10.14 -4.44 -7.18
CA TRP A 144 -9.38 -5.67 -7.40
C TRP A 144 -8.47 -5.91 -6.21
N ALA A 145 -8.66 -7.02 -5.52
CA ALA A 145 -7.93 -7.35 -4.31
C ALA A 145 -7.40 -8.79 -4.37
N TRP A 146 -6.09 -8.92 -4.16
CA TRP A 146 -5.42 -10.20 -3.97
C TRP A 146 -4.74 -10.19 -2.61
N VAL A 147 -5.17 -11.09 -1.73
CA VAL A 147 -4.74 -11.14 -0.33
C VAL A 147 -4.26 -12.55 -0.03
N LEU A 148 -2.98 -12.69 0.26
CA LEU A 148 -2.35 -13.96 0.60
C LEU A 148 -1.66 -13.85 1.97
N GLY A 149 -2.01 -14.75 2.88
CA GLY A 149 -1.45 -14.84 4.23
C GLY A 149 -0.95 -16.25 4.51
N GLY A 150 0.31 -16.40 4.93
CA GLY A 150 0.85 -17.72 5.33
C GLY A 150 0.24 -18.21 6.65
N GLY A 151 -0.02 -17.30 7.58
CA GLY A 151 -0.93 -17.50 8.71
C GLY A 151 -2.37 -17.16 8.34
N GLY A 152 -2.99 -16.18 9.02
CA GLY A 152 -4.37 -15.77 8.74
C GLY A 152 -4.52 -14.66 7.70
N SER A 153 -5.67 -14.63 7.01
CA SER A 153 -6.00 -13.62 5.98
C SER A 153 -7.35 -12.97 6.25
N TRP A 154 -7.36 -11.64 6.30
CA TRP A 154 -8.56 -10.82 6.44
C TRP A 154 -8.65 -9.84 5.28
N ALA A 155 -9.74 -9.92 4.52
CA ALA A 155 -9.95 -9.11 3.33
C ALA A 155 -11.34 -8.49 3.34
N TRP A 156 -11.38 -7.17 3.18
CA TRP A 156 -12.59 -6.40 2.97
C TRP A 156 -12.45 -5.67 1.64
N VAL A 157 -13.33 -6.01 0.70
CA VAL A 157 -13.28 -5.50 -0.67
C VAL A 157 -14.64 -4.91 -1.00
N LEU A 158 -14.67 -3.61 -1.25
CA LEU A 158 -15.86 -2.87 -1.62
C LEU A 158 -15.63 -2.16 -2.95
N GLY A 159 -16.45 -2.42 -3.96
CA GLY A 159 -16.45 -1.69 -5.23
C GLY A 159 -17.83 -1.10 -5.49
N GLY A 160 -17.92 0.19 -5.83
CA GLY A 160 -19.18 0.79 -6.29
C GLY A 160 -19.60 0.28 -7.69
N GLY A 161 -18.62 -0.23 -8.43
CA GLY A 161 -18.70 -1.03 -9.64
C GLY A 161 -18.13 -2.44 -9.41
N GLY A 162 -17.68 -3.08 -10.50
CA GLY A 162 -17.27 -4.49 -10.47
C GLY A 162 -16.16 -4.80 -9.46
N SER A 163 -16.31 -5.89 -8.73
CA SER A 163 -15.43 -6.27 -7.63
C SER A 163 -14.85 -7.66 -7.82
N TRP A 164 -13.52 -7.78 -7.70
CA TRP A 164 -12.78 -9.02 -7.84
C TRP A 164 -11.90 -9.22 -6.61
N ALA A 165 -12.15 -10.31 -5.89
CA ALA A 165 -11.45 -10.60 -4.65
C ALA A 165 -10.91 -12.03 -4.66
N TRP A 166 -9.61 -12.17 -4.42
CA TRP A 166 -8.93 -13.44 -4.22
C TRP A 166 -8.27 -13.43 -2.85
N VAL A 167 -8.72 -14.31 -1.97
CA VAL A 167 -8.27 -14.38 -0.58
C VAL A 167 -7.80 -15.80 -0.29
N LEU A 168 -6.52 -15.93 0.01
CA LEU A 168 -5.89 -17.19 0.37
C LEU A 168 -5.24 -17.06 1.75
N GLY A 169 -5.61 -17.92 2.69
CA GLY A 169 -4.95 -18.03 3.99
C GLY A 169 -4.48 -19.45 4.24
N GLY A 170 -3.21 -19.63 4.63
CA GLY A 170 -2.71 -20.92 5.12
C GLY A 170 -3.35 -21.32 6.45
N GLY A 171 -3.72 -20.33 7.24
CA GLY A 171 -4.60 -20.38 8.42
C GLY A 171 -5.97 -19.72 8.15
N GLY A 172 -6.65 -19.35 9.24
CA GLY A 172 -8.03 -18.87 9.18
C GLY A 172 -8.22 -17.69 8.24
N SER A 173 -9.28 -17.75 7.44
CA SER A 173 -9.53 -16.81 6.34
C SER A 173 -10.91 -16.17 6.45
N TRP A 174 -10.94 -14.84 6.43
CA TRP A 174 -12.15 -14.03 6.52
C TRP A 174 -12.20 -13.08 5.35
N ALA A 175 -13.24 -13.21 4.53
CA ALA A 175 -13.43 -12.39 3.36
C ALA A 175 -14.83 -11.79 3.34
N TRP A 176 -14.89 -10.47 3.17
CA TRP A 176 -16.10 -9.71 2.91
C TRP A 176 -15.93 -8.99 1.58
N VAL A 177 -16.78 -9.34 0.62
CA VAL A 177 -16.75 -8.78 -0.73
C VAL A 177 -18.12 -8.24 -1.04
N LEU A 178 -18.19 -6.94 -1.31
CA LEU A 178 -19.41 -6.27 -1.74
C LEU A 178 -19.09 -5.50 -3.03
N GLY A 179 -19.75 -5.87 -4.12
CA GLY A 179 -19.60 -5.16 -5.39
C GLY A 179 -20.91 -4.62 -5.93
N GLY A 180 -20.86 -3.42 -6.50
CA GLY A 180 -21.93 -2.90 -7.36
C GLY A 180 -21.76 -3.44 -8.79
N GLY A 181 -22.75 -4.13 -9.34
CA GLY A 181 -22.60 -4.78 -10.66
C GLY A 181 -21.92 -6.15 -10.56
N GLY A 182 -21.16 -6.57 -11.58
CA GLY A 182 -20.59 -7.93 -11.62
C GLY A 182 -19.50 -8.16 -10.56
N SER A 183 -19.71 -9.13 -9.68
CA SER A 183 -18.83 -9.46 -8.55
C SER A 183 -18.31 -10.89 -8.62
N TRP A 184 -17.01 -11.08 -8.38
CA TRP A 184 -16.36 -12.37 -8.30
C TRP A 184 -15.49 -12.45 -7.06
N ALA A 185 -15.68 -13.50 -6.27
CA ALA A 185 -14.89 -13.74 -5.07
C ALA A 185 -14.46 -15.21 -5.00
N TRP A 186 -13.17 -15.39 -4.74
CA TRP A 186 -12.55 -16.69 -4.48
C TRP A 186 -11.88 -16.63 -3.12
N VAL A 187 -12.34 -17.47 -2.19
CA VAL A 187 -11.85 -17.51 -0.82
C VAL A 187 -11.45 -18.93 -0.51
N LEU A 188 -10.16 -19.12 -0.23
CA LEU A 188 -9.61 -20.40 0.20
C LEU A 188 -8.87 -20.18 1.51
N GLY A 189 -9.23 -20.94 2.54
CA GLY A 189 -8.61 -20.83 3.84
C GLY A 189 -8.35 -22.19 4.46
N GLY A 190 -7.19 -22.35 5.09
CA GLY A 190 -6.87 -23.50 5.92
C GLY A 190 -7.29 -23.26 7.38
N GLY A 191 -8.07 -24.15 7.97
CA GLY A 191 -8.46 -24.04 9.39
C GLY A 191 -9.38 -22.84 9.71
N GLY A 192 -10.69 -23.06 9.70
CA GLY A 192 -11.70 -22.05 10.07
C GLY A 192 -11.81 -20.90 9.06
N SER A 193 -12.77 -20.99 8.15
CA SER A 193 -12.93 -20.03 7.05
C SER A 193 -14.35 -19.47 7.00
N TRP A 194 -14.45 -18.17 6.74
CA TRP A 194 -15.72 -17.46 6.56
C TRP A 194 -15.63 -16.54 5.35
N ALA A 195 -16.63 -16.63 4.49
CA ALA A 195 -16.74 -15.78 3.30
C ALA A 195 -18.16 -15.23 3.21
N TRP A 196 -18.26 -13.92 2.99
CA TRP A 196 -19.51 -13.25 2.68
C TRP A 196 -19.31 -12.44 1.40
N VAL A 197 -20.12 -12.73 0.38
CA VAL A 197 -19.97 -12.20 -0.97
C VAL A 197 -21.33 -11.74 -1.46
N LEU A 198 -21.41 -10.49 -1.89
CA LEU A 198 -22.58 -9.83 -2.44
C LEU A 198 -22.18 -8.99 -3.67
#